data_AF-A0A645DPL9-F1
#
_entry.id   AF-A0A645DPL9-F1
#
_cell.length_a   1.000
_cell.length_b   1.000
_cell.length_c   1.000
_cell.angle_alpha   90.00
_cell.angle_beta   90.00
_cell.angle_gamma   90.00
#
_symmetry.space_group_name_H-M   'P 1'
#
loop_
_entity.id
_entity.type
_entity.pdbx_description
1 polymer ?
#
loop_
_entity_poly.entity_id
_entity_poly.type
_entity_poly.pdbx_seq_one_letter_code
_entity_poly.pdbx_strand_id
1 'polypeptide(L)'
;MISSITKLGGTENKKFISELKNYAESNKEALKNVGITVLTDGSLTMNKKEMNAASLENLKKVFNGKDSFADKVTNLSSDIEKNVEKKLKENLTILAAGATSTANSSRSSSGSYFNVSV
;
A
#
# COMPACT_ATOMS: atom_id res chain seq x y z
N MET A 1 9.67 -4.20 3.99
CA MET A 1 8.31 -3.83 3.54
C MET A 1 7.51 -3.15 4.65
N ILE A 2 7.22 -3.83 5.78
CA ILE A 2 6.49 -3.23 6.92
C ILE A 2 7.12 -1.91 7.38
N SER A 3 8.45 -1.88 7.55
CA SER A 3 9.19 -0.67 7.95
C SER A 3 9.04 0.49 6.95
N SER A 4 9.07 0.21 5.65
CA SER A 4 8.91 1.21 4.59
C SER A 4 7.50 1.80 4.57
N ILE A 5 6.46 0.95 4.65
CA ILE A 5 5.05 1.39 4.65
C ILE A 5 4.75 2.19 5.94
N THR A 6 5.35 1.80 7.07
CA THR A 6 5.19 2.52 8.35
C THR A 6 5.72 3.94 8.27
N LYS A 7 6.87 4.15 7.60
CA LYS A 7 7.46 5.49 7.42
C LYS A 7 6.61 6.43 6.56
N LEU A 8 5.83 5.90 5.63
CA LEU A 8 4.97 6.70 4.75
C LEU A 8 3.75 7.29 5.49
N GLY A 9 3.32 6.72 6.62
CA GLY A 9 2.19 7.22 7.41
C GLY A 9 0.84 7.18 6.68
N GLY A 10 -0.26 7.61 7.31
CA GLY A 10 -1.59 7.66 6.68
C GLY A 10 -2.47 6.41 6.86
N THR A 11 -3.79 6.60 6.78
CA THR A 11 -4.80 5.57 7.12
C THR A 11 -4.76 4.36 6.19
N GLU A 12 -4.60 4.57 4.89
CA GLU A 12 -4.49 3.48 3.90
C GLU A 12 -3.22 2.65 4.11
N ASN A 13 -2.08 3.30 4.39
CA ASN A 13 -0.83 2.61 4.69
C ASN A 13 -0.90 1.78 5.97
N LYS A 14 -1.61 2.28 7.00
CA LYS A 14 -1.90 1.50 8.23
C LYS A 14 -2.75 0.26 7.92
N LYS A 15 -3.70 0.36 7.00
CA LYS A 15 -4.51 -0.79 6.56
C LYS A 15 -3.63 -1.84 5.87
N PHE A 16 -2.75 -1.43 4.95
CA PHE A 16 -1.83 -2.36 4.28
C PHE A 16 -0.85 -3.04 5.26
N ILE A 17 -0.36 -2.32 6.27
CA ILE A 17 0.45 -2.93 7.34
C ILE A 17 -0.36 -3.97 8.11
N SER A 18 -1.61 -3.67 8.46
CA SER A 18 -2.49 -4.60 9.17
C SER A 18 -2.76 -5.86 8.35
N GLU A 19 -3.04 -5.72 7.05
CA GLU A 19 -3.25 -6.85 6.14
C GLU A 19 -1.98 -7.71 6.01
N LEU A 20 -0.82 -7.09 5.84
CA LEU A 20 0.45 -7.83 5.75
C LEU A 20 0.75 -8.62 7.04
N LYS A 21 0.49 -8.02 8.21
CA LYS A 21 0.62 -8.70 9.50
C LYS A 21 -0.36 -9.87 9.63
N ASN A 22 -1.62 -9.67 9.23
CA ASN A 22 -2.62 -10.72 9.23
C ASN A 22 -2.24 -11.87 8.31
N TYR A 23 -1.66 -11.61 7.14
CA TYR A 23 -1.15 -12.65 6.26
C TYR A 23 0.02 -13.42 6.88
N ALA A 24 0.94 -12.74 7.57
CA ALA A 24 2.02 -13.42 8.28
C ALA A 24 1.47 -14.32 9.40
N GLU A 25 0.60 -13.79 10.26
CA GLU A 25 0.03 -14.55 11.39
C GLU A 25 -0.86 -15.72 10.93
N SER A 26 -1.74 -15.50 9.94
CA SER A 26 -2.61 -16.57 9.41
C SER A 26 -1.84 -17.70 8.70
N ASN A 27 -0.61 -17.44 8.25
CA ASN A 27 0.26 -18.45 7.64
C ASN A 27 1.39 -18.92 8.57
N LYS A 28 1.37 -18.55 9.85
CA LYS A 28 2.48 -18.77 10.79
C LYS A 28 2.95 -20.21 10.87
N GLU A 29 2.04 -21.16 10.96
CA GLU A 29 2.38 -22.60 11.00
C GLU A 29 2.98 -23.09 9.67
N ALA A 30 2.43 -22.65 8.54
CA ALA A 30 2.96 -23.01 7.23
C ALA A 30 4.37 -22.43 7.01
N LEU A 31 4.59 -21.18 7.43
CA LEU A 31 5.90 -20.52 7.42
C LEU A 31 6.89 -21.24 8.33
N LYS A 32 6.47 -21.65 9.53
CA LYS A 32 7.30 -22.40 10.47
C LYS A 32 7.76 -23.74 9.89
N ASN A 33 6.88 -24.44 9.17
CA ASN A 33 7.20 -25.71 8.50
C ASN A 33 8.26 -25.59 7.38
N VAL A 34 8.56 -24.37 6.93
CA VAL A 34 9.64 -24.08 5.97
C VAL A 34 10.80 -23.31 6.60
N GLY A 35 10.89 -23.28 7.93
CA GLY A 35 11.98 -22.62 8.65
C GLY A 35 11.85 -21.10 8.75
N ILE A 36 10.64 -20.54 8.60
CA ILE A 36 10.38 -19.10 8.78
C ILE A 36 9.57 -18.88 10.06
N THR A 37 10.08 -18.00 10.93
CA THR A 37 9.40 -17.59 12.15
C THR A 37 8.79 -16.20 11.97
N VAL A 38 7.53 -16.06 12.37
CA VAL A 38 6.84 -14.76 12.47
C VAL A 38 7.06 -14.22 13.89
N LEU A 39 7.71 -13.06 13.97
CA LEU A 39 7.96 -12.33 15.21
C LEU A 39 6.71 -11.57 15.67
N THR A 40 6.70 -11.13 16.93
CA THR A 40 5.57 -10.41 17.56
C THR A 40 5.21 -9.10 16.87
N ASP A 41 6.17 -8.45 16.21
CA ASP A 41 5.94 -7.23 15.43
C ASP A 41 5.41 -7.50 14.01
N GLY A 42 5.33 -8.78 13.61
CA GLY A 42 4.97 -9.24 12.27
C GLY A 42 6.16 -9.37 11.31
N SER A 43 7.38 -9.11 11.75
CA SER A 43 8.59 -9.33 10.96
C SER A 43 8.89 -10.83 10.82
N LEU A 44 9.63 -11.20 9.77
CA LEU A 44 9.96 -12.59 9.46
C LEU A 44 11.46 -12.85 9.64
N THR A 45 11.81 -13.97 10.26
CA THR A 45 13.21 -14.45 10.35
C THR A 45 13.31 -15.87 9.80
N MET A 46 14.42 -16.18 9.14
CA MET A 46 14.61 -17.47 8.46
C MET A 46 15.73 -18.27 9.12
N ASN A 47 15.44 -19.54 9.42
CA ASN A 47 16.43 -20.54 9.76
C ASN A 47 16.83 -21.34 8.50
N LYS A 48 18.06 -21.10 8.02
CA LYS A 48 18.58 -21.72 6.80
C LYS A 48 18.64 -23.26 6.87
N LYS A 49 18.91 -23.84 8.05
CA LYS A 49 19.00 -25.31 8.19
C LYS A 49 17.63 -25.94 8.07
N GLU A 50 16.62 -25.37 8.71
CA GLU A 50 15.23 -25.84 8.64
C GLU A 50 14.65 -25.65 7.24
N MET A 51 14.91 -24.51 6.60
CA MET A 51 14.45 -24.28 5.23
C MET A 51 15.06 -25.25 4.23
N ASN A 52 16.35 -25.59 4.37
CA ASN A 52 17.00 -26.59 3.52
C ASN A 52 16.46 -28.02 3.75
N ALA A 53 15.95 -28.31 4.95
CA ALA A 53 15.37 -29.61 5.28
C ALA A 53 13.88 -29.70 4.92
N ALA A 54 13.23 -28.58 4.60
CA ALA A 54 11.82 -28.53 4.26
C ALA A 54 11.52 -29.28 2.94
N SER A 55 10.38 -29.96 2.89
CA SER A 55 9.95 -30.65 1.69
C SER A 55 9.57 -29.65 0.59
N LEU A 56 9.73 -30.07 -0.67
CA LEU A 56 9.28 -29.28 -1.83
C LEU A 56 7.77 -28.97 -1.75
N GLU A 57 6.98 -29.89 -1.22
CA GLU A 57 5.54 -29.69 -1.01
C GLU A 57 5.26 -28.55 -0.02
N ASN A 58 5.94 -28.53 1.13
CA ASN A 58 5.80 -27.45 2.11
C ASN A 58 6.24 -26.10 1.52
N LEU A 59 7.34 -26.09 0.78
CA LEU A 59 7.81 -24.89 0.08
C LEU A 59 6.78 -24.39 -0.95
N LYS A 60 6.19 -25.28 -1.76
CA LYS A 60 5.14 -24.90 -2.72
C LYS A 60 3.90 -24.36 -2.03
N LYS A 61 3.47 -24.97 -0.92
CA LYS A 61 2.30 -24.50 -0.16
C LYS A 61 2.46 -23.05 0.32
N VAL A 62 3.67 -22.65 0.70
CA VAL A 62 3.97 -21.29 1.19
C VAL A 62 4.22 -20.30 0.05
N PHE A 63 4.94 -20.72 -1.00
CA PHE A 63 5.49 -19.80 -2.01
C PHE A 63 4.91 -19.92 -3.41
N ASN A 64 4.28 -21.04 -3.76
CA ASN A 64 3.84 -21.35 -5.12
C ASN A 64 2.48 -22.06 -5.14
N GLY A 65 1.47 -21.34 -4.68
CA GLY A 65 0.08 -21.78 -4.69
C GLY A 65 -0.88 -20.61 -4.69
N LYS A 66 -2.08 -20.82 -5.23
CA LYS A 66 -3.19 -19.88 -5.05
C LYS A 66 -3.50 -19.76 -3.56
N ASP A 67 -3.74 -18.55 -3.09
CA ASP A 67 -3.97 -18.22 -1.67
C ASP A 67 -2.79 -18.53 -0.74
N SER A 68 -1.61 -18.85 -1.30
CA SER A 68 -0.38 -19.00 -0.54
C SER A 68 0.04 -17.67 0.09
N PHE A 69 0.99 -17.73 1.02
CA PHE A 69 1.54 -16.52 1.63
C PHE A 69 2.14 -15.60 0.57
N ALA A 70 2.93 -16.13 -0.37
CA ALA A 70 3.53 -15.34 -1.44
C ALA A 70 2.48 -14.71 -2.38
N ASP A 71 1.42 -15.44 -2.73
CA ASP A 71 0.33 -14.93 -3.58
C ASP A 71 -0.39 -13.77 -2.89
N LYS A 72 -0.75 -13.92 -1.61
CA LYS A 72 -1.39 -12.85 -0.81
C LYS A 72 -0.53 -11.59 -0.71
N VAL A 73 0.77 -11.74 -0.44
CA VAL A 73 1.70 -10.61 -0.36
C VAL A 73 1.88 -9.94 -1.73
N THR A 74 1.89 -10.71 -2.81
CA THR A 74 1.98 -10.19 -4.19
C THR A 74 0.74 -9.37 -4.55
N ASN A 75 -0.45 -9.90 -4.26
CA ASN A 75 -1.71 -9.20 -4.48
C ASN A 75 -1.80 -7.89 -3.68
N LEU A 76 -1.41 -7.92 -2.41
CA LEU A 76 -1.32 -6.72 -1.57
C LEU A 76 -0.33 -5.68 -2.13
N SER A 77 0.81 -6.13 -2.66
CA SER A 77 1.79 -5.24 -3.28
C SER A 77 1.18 -4.54 -4.51
N SER A 78 0.43 -5.27 -5.34
CA SER A 78 -0.29 -4.68 -6.47
C SER A 78 -1.34 -3.66 -6.03
N ASP A 79 -2.05 -3.92 -4.93
CA ASP A 79 -3.05 -2.98 -4.40
C ASP A 79 -2.39 -1.70 -3.84
N ILE A 80 -1.23 -1.83 -3.20
CA ILE A 80 -0.41 -0.69 -2.78
C ILE A 80 0.00 0.13 -4.01
N GLU A 81 0.53 -0.50 -5.05
CA GLU A 81 0.95 0.17 -6.29
C GLU A 81 -0.21 0.93 -6.94
N LYS A 82 -1.37 0.27 -7.13
CA LYS A 82 -2.57 0.91 -7.68
C LYS A 82 -3.03 2.10 -6.84
N ASN A 83 -2.95 1.98 -5.51
CA ASN A 83 -3.31 3.07 -4.62
C ASN A 83 -2.37 4.26 -4.81
N VAL A 84 -1.05 4.02 -4.86
CA VAL A 84 -0.05 5.07 -5.10
C VAL A 84 -0.27 5.74 -6.45
N GLU A 85 -0.49 4.97 -7.52
CA GLU A 85 -0.80 5.51 -8.85
C GLU A 85 -2.05 6.38 -8.85
N LYS A 86 -3.12 5.93 -8.17
CA LYS A 86 -4.36 6.68 -8.04
C LYS A 86 -4.13 8.02 -7.34
N LYS A 87 -3.45 8.02 -6.19
CA LYS A 87 -3.13 9.26 -5.44
C LYS A 87 -2.25 10.20 -6.26
N LEU A 88 -1.29 9.66 -7.02
CA LEU A 88 -0.45 10.48 -7.90
C LEU A 88 -1.29 11.16 -8.99
N LYS A 89 -2.19 10.42 -9.65
CA LYS A 89 -3.10 10.97 -10.66
C LYS A 89 -4.06 12.02 -10.08
N GLU A 90 -4.62 11.77 -8.89
CA GLU A 90 -5.45 12.72 -8.16
C GLU A 90 -4.69 14.02 -7.88
N ASN A 91 -3.47 13.94 -7.34
CA ASN A 91 -2.63 15.10 -7.06
C ASN A 91 -2.26 15.87 -8.34
N LEU A 92 -1.93 15.19 -9.44
CA LEU A 92 -1.65 15.82 -10.73
C LEU A 92 -2.88 16.54 -11.31
N THR A 93 -4.07 15.95 -11.15
CA THR A 93 -5.33 16.56 -11.61
C THR A 93 -5.64 17.83 -10.83
N ILE A 94 -5.43 17.82 -9.50
CA ILE A 94 -5.60 19.00 -8.66
C ILE A 94 -4.65 20.13 -9.09
N LEU A 95 -3.39 19.82 -9.40
CA LEU A 95 -2.42 20.81 -9.89
C LEU A 95 -2.84 21.41 -11.25
N ALA A 96 -3.34 20.57 -12.18
CA ALA A 96 -3.83 21.04 -13.47
C ALA A 96 -5.08 21.92 -13.34
N ALA A 97 -6.00 21.59 -12.41
CA ALA A 97 -7.19 22.40 -12.12
C ALA A 97 -6.86 23.72 -11.40
N GLY A 98 -5.82 23.75 -10.56
CA GLY A 98 -5.30 24.99 -9.96
C GLY A 98 -4.62 25.92 -10.98
N ALA A 99 -4.05 25.36 -12.05
CA ALA A 99 -3.46 26.13 -13.13
C ALA A 99 -4.54 26.83 -13.99
N THR A 100 -5.71 26.20 -14.19
CA THR A 100 -6.80 26.80 -14.99
C THR A 100 -7.58 27.88 -14.23
N SER A 101 -7.63 27.85 -12.90
CA SER A 101 -8.26 28.91 -12.10
C SER A 101 -7.43 30.19 -11.99
N THR A 102 -6.12 30.14 -12.30
CA THR A 102 -5.26 31.34 -12.33
C THR A 102 -5.38 32.11 -13.66
N ALA A 103 -5.95 31.51 -14.70
CA ALA A 103 -6.06 32.14 -16.02
C ALA A 103 -7.33 33.01 -16.21
N ASN A 104 -8.24 33.08 -15.22
CA ASN A 104 -9.56 33.73 -15.38
C ASN A 104 -9.78 35.00 -14.54
N SER A 105 -8.73 35.66 -14.04
CA SER A 105 -8.86 36.93 -13.29
C SER A 105 -8.57 38.20 -14.10
N SER A 106 -8.30 38.10 -15.42
CA SER A 106 -7.78 39.22 -16.21
C SER A 106 -8.59 39.62 -17.45
N ARG A 107 -9.83 39.12 -17.63
CA ARG A 107 -10.64 39.42 -18.84
C ARG A 107 -12.11 39.81 -18.64
N SER A 108 -12.52 40.22 -17.43
CA SER A 108 -13.82 40.90 -17.25
C SER A 108 -13.62 42.39 -17.10
N SER A 109 -13.46 43.03 -18.26
CA SER A 109 -13.81 44.42 -18.48
C SER A 109 -15.31 44.62 -18.21
N SER A 110 -15.61 45.71 -17.50
CA SER A 110 -16.89 46.45 -17.47
C SER A 110 -18.08 45.81 -16.77
N GLY A 111 -18.45 46.38 -15.61
CA GLY A 111 -19.71 46.06 -14.91
C GLY A 111 -19.88 46.81 -13.59
N SER A 112 -19.89 48.15 -13.64
CA SER A 112 -20.31 49.00 -12.53
C SER A 112 -21.68 48.60 -11.97
N TYR A 113 -21.78 48.25 -10.68
CA TYR A 113 -22.95 48.53 -9.83
C TYR A 113 -22.50 48.60 -8.36
N PHE A 114 -21.84 49.69 -7.98
CA PHE A 114 -21.92 50.17 -6.60
C PHE A 114 -23.37 50.63 -6.38
N ASN A 115 -24.12 49.89 -5.58
CA ASN A 115 -25.35 50.40 -4.98
C ASN A 115 -25.42 49.99 -3.51
N VAL A 116 -24.95 50.87 -2.64
CA VAL A 116 -25.45 50.99 -1.27
C VAL A 116 -25.92 52.42 -1.14
N SER A 117 -27.24 52.58 -1.18
CA SER A 117 -27.98 53.78 -0.82
C SER A 117 -27.77 54.14 0.65
N VAL A 118 -27.89 55.45 0.89
CA VAL A 118 -27.95 56.21 2.16
C VAL A 118 -28.46 55.43 3.38
#